data_AF-A0A8E2EGR9-F1
#
_entry.id   AF-A0A8E2EGR9-F1
#
_cell.length_a   1.000
_cell.length_b   1.000
_cell.length_c   1.000
_cell.angle_alpha   90.00
_cell.angle_beta   90.00
_cell.angle_gamma   90.00
#
_symmetry.space_group_name_H-M   'P 1'
#
loop_
_entity.id
_entity.type
_entity.pdbx_description
1 polymer ?
#
loop_
_entity_poly.entity_id
_entity_poly.type
_entity_poly.pdbx_seq_one_letter_code
_entity_poly.pdbx_strand_id
1 'polypeptide(L)'
;MPAPSFSRSPSLLREIELPIVPKPYGPIRYQDTPENARNLFVPQLNLDTYERSISLCQKARLYRRADEMMRHARQNADVEPSESTWESDMRADLFGEIRNDYRLAIDKTPVYFVDDLDSRLMPAVKHRIPDYSLGLSTVRRDVYYSRGPRSVDWPSSLIRERIENQTAYRSCGLIGDPNWGKNVLVFPWAVYEAKKNNSGSATAREQLHESMAVYLGMLHDLCRDPEDPNKYQRDAPECHQIFGILSKAQNVEVYRMVSSYPNIAVTKIWSGHVTRKTASLELVALVDQLHEYAVTIHREMVARHLKPWLYKTEQKMEYIKRTLKATGSIASSGTRLFDLHYARCPKSQPYWMQLERTAKPGTPRKVKKYDVQAYKALRWPSNSKTRARHDIKQALLKDIRRNMLDIITKSRQLEATLSNILYSAPKGSNKKKRKLGDNFCELYSSPKRPRVDGTRSTTSSSTRVVIEIDD
;
A
#
# COMPACT_ATOMS: atom_id res chain seq x y z
N MET A 1 -25.40 -29.57 17.68
CA MET A 1 -23.98 -29.74 18.05
C MET A 1 -23.35 -28.36 18.20
N PRO A 2 -22.71 -28.02 19.32
CA PRO A 2 -22.00 -26.75 19.44
C PRO A 2 -20.75 -26.80 18.55
N ALA A 3 -20.50 -25.71 17.82
CA ALA A 3 -19.34 -25.58 16.93
C ALA A 3 -18.03 -25.60 17.74
N PRO A 4 -16.94 -26.16 17.20
CA PRO A 4 -15.64 -26.07 17.85
C PRO A 4 -15.22 -24.60 17.94
N SER A 5 -15.05 -24.11 19.16
CA SER A 5 -14.42 -22.82 19.43
C SER A 5 -12.94 -22.93 19.04
N PHE A 6 -12.58 -22.36 17.89
CA PHE A 6 -11.18 -22.11 17.58
C PHE A 6 -10.66 -21.05 18.56
N SER A 7 -10.06 -21.51 19.67
CA SER A 7 -9.30 -20.64 20.56
C SER A 7 -8.18 -20.01 19.75
N ARG A 8 -8.27 -18.68 19.53
CA ARG A 8 -7.24 -17.87 18.87
C ARG A 8 -5.91 -18.12 19.58
N SER A 9 -5.01 -18.89 18.97
CA SER A 9 -3.63 -18.96 19.45
C SER A 9 -2.95 -17.62 19.12
N PRO A 10 -2.58 -16.79 20.10
CA PRO A 10 -1.99 -15.47 19.85
C PRO A 10 -0.59 -15.54 19.22
N SER A 11 0.05 -16.71 19.27
CA SER A 11 1.47 -16.92 19.04
C SER A 11 1.94 -16.93 17.58
N LEU A 12 1.05 -16.71 16.60
CA LEU A 12 1.43 -16.78 15.17
C LEU A 12 0.97 -15.56 14.35
N LEU A 13 0.47 -14.52 15.00
CA LEU A 13 0.23 -13.23 14.34
C LEU A 13 1.59 -12.63 14.02
N ARG A 14 1.81 -12.20 12.76
CA ARG A 14 2.97 -11.39 12.40
C ARG A 14 3.02 -10.23 13.40
N GLU A 15 4.16 -10.04 14.08
CA GLU A 15 4.33 -8.92 14.98
C GLU A 15 4.23 -7.62 14.16
N ILE A 16 3.30 -6.75 14.54
CA ILE A 16 3.02 -5.51 13.83
C ILE A 16 3.52 -4.34 14.67
N GLU A 17 4.53 -3.65 14.16
CA GLU A 17 4.97 -2.36 14.70
C GLU A 17 4.27 -1.21 13.98
N LEU A 18 3.98 -0.13 14.72
CA LEU A 18 3.45 1.10 14.14
C LEU A 18 4.58 1.94 13.51
N PRO A 19 4.32 2.60 12.37
CA PRO A 19 3.07 2.56 11.62
C PRO A 19 2.91 1.26 10.83
N ILE A 20 1.67 0.78 10.69
CA ILE A 20 1.42 -0.39 9.84
C ILE A 20 1.63 0.02 8.39
N VAL A 21 2.54 -0.66 7.69
CA VAL A 21 2.82 -0.46 6.26
C VAL A 21 2.34 -1.67 5.46
N PRO A 22 1.90 -1.46 4.20
CA PRO A 22 1.27 -2.52 3.42
C PRO A 22 2.33 -3.57 3.12
N LYS A 23 1.97 -4.83 3.38
CA LYS A 23 2.75 -5.97 2.90
C LYS A 23 1.80 -6.97 2.26
N PRO A 24 2.28 -7.78 1.29
CA PRO A 24 1.53 -8.92 0.82
C PRO A 24 1.12 -9.81 2.00
N TYR A 25 -0.14 -10.24 2.03
CA TYR A 25 -0.69 -11.01 3.16
C TYR A 25 0.07 -12.33 3.43
N GLY A 26 0.64 -12.94 2.39
CA GLY A 26 1.40 -14.18 2.51
C GLY A 26 1.64 -14.86 1.16
N PRO A 27 2.19 -16.08 1.17
CA PRO A 27 2.37 -16.86 -0.05
C PRO A 27 1.01 -17.27 -0.64
N ILE A 28 0.90 -17.18 -1.96
CA ILE A 28 -0.28 -17.56 -2.74
C ILE A 28 -0.35 -19.07 -2.90
N ARG A 29 -1.51 -19.66 -2.62
CA ARG A 29 -1.86 -21.04 -2.93
C ARG A 29 -3.06 -21.06 -3.87
N TYR A 30 -2.90 -21.79 -4.98
CA TYR A 30 -3.99 -22.02 -5.91
C TYR A 30 -4.90 -23.12 -5.38
N GLN A 31 -6.21 -22.90 -5.48
CA GLN A 31 -7.23 -23.87 -5.15
C GLN A 31 -8.16 -24.06 -6.33
N ASP A 32 -8.46 -25.32 -6.63
CA ASP A 32 -9.36 -25.68 -7.73
C ASP A 32 -10.84 -25.49 -7.34
N THR A 33 -11.15 -25.52 -6.04
CA THR A 33 -12.50 -25.32 -5.52
C THR A 33 -12.58 -24.07 -4.66
N PRO A 34 -13.68 -23.29 -4.75
CA PRO A 34 -13.87 -22.15 -3.87
C PRO A 34 -14.05 -22.65 -2.44
N GLU A 35 -13.23 -22.16 -1.51
CA GLU A 35 -13.53 -22.31 -0.08
C GLU A 35 -14.88 -21.65 0.21
N ASN A 36 -15.85 -22.46 0.63
CA ASN A 36 -17.11 -21.99 1.19
C ASN A 36 -16.92 -21.74 2.69
N ALA A 37 -16.05 -20.78 3.02
CA ALA A 37 -15.95 -20.32 4.39
C ALA A 37 -17.19 -19.49 4.75
N ARG A 38 -17.64 -19.62 6.01
CA ARG A 38 -18.73 -18.80 6.53
C ARG A 38 -18.32 -17.32 6.40
N ASN A 39 -19.27 -16.46 6.02
CA ASN A 39 -19.11 -15.01 5.92
C ASN A 39 -18.25 -14.49 4.74
N LEU A 40 -17.95 -15.32 3.74
CA LEU A 40 -17.41 -14.84 2.46
C LEU A 40 -18.53 -14.62 1.45
N PHE A 41 -18.41 -13.56 0.65
CA PHE A 41 -19.31 -13.33 -0.47
C PHE A 41 -18.96 -14.25 -1.63
N VAL A 42 -19.96 -15.00 -2.09
CA VAL A 42 -19.89 -15.91 -3.23
C VAL A 42 -20.93 -15.45 -4.26
N PRO A 43 -20.52 -15.03 -5.46
CA PRO A 43 -21.48 -14.65 -6.49
C PRO A 43 -22.25 -15.87 -6.98
N GLN A 44 -23.53 -15.66 -7.32
CA GLN A 44 -24.34 -16.62 -8.04
C GLN A 44 -23.83 -16.73 -9.48
N LEU A 45 -23.20 -17.86 -9.80
CA LEU A 45 -22.64 -18.14 -11.12
C LEU A 45 -23.66 -18.76 -12.09
N ASN A 46 -24.78 -19.29 -11.57
CA ASN A 46 -25.86 -19.77 -12.42
C ASN A 46 -26.73 -18.60 -12.88
N LEU A 47 -26.63 -18.26 -14.17
CA LEU A 47 -27.32 -17.11 -14.76
C LEU A 47 -28.84 -17.16 -14.57
N ASP A 48 -29.47 -18.32 -14.78
CA ASP A 48 -30.93 -18.46 -14.61
C ASP A 48 -31.39 -18.15 -13.18
N THR A 49 -30.60 -18.58 -12.19
CA THR A 49 -30.89 -18.31 -10.79
C THR A 49 -30.73 -16.82 -10.47
N TYR A 50 -29.68 -16.19 -11.00
CA TYR A 50 -29.48 -14.75 -10.82
C TYR A 50 -30.58 -13.93 -11.49
N GLU A 51 -30.97 -14.28 -12.72
CA GLU A 51 -32.03 -13.59 -13.46
C GLU A 51 -33.39 -13.64 -12.74
N ARG A 52 -33.66 -14.72 -12.01
CA ARG A 52 -34.87 -14.84 -11.16
C ARG A 52 -34.81 -13.98 -9.91
N SER A 53 -33.61 -13.62 -9.44
CA SER A 53 -33.43 -12.77 -8.24
C SER A 53 -33.51 -11.27 -8.52
N ILE A 54 -33.44 -10.85 -9.78
CA ILE A 54 -33.43 -9.43 -10.16
C ILE A 54 -34.77 -9.00 -10.78
N SER A 55 -35.05 -7.70 -10.71
CA SER A 55 -36.25 -7.12 -11.35
C SER A 55 -36.18 -7.16 -12.88
N LEU A 56 -37.34 -7.05 -13.54
CA LEU A 56 -37.41 -6.97 -15.00
C LEU A 56 -36.58 -5.81 -15.60
N CYS A 57 -36.55 -4.66 -14.91
CA CYS A 57 -35.74 -3.51 -15.33
C CYS A 57 -34.23 -3.79 -15.23
N GLN A 58 -33.79 -4.42 -14.13
CA GLN A 58 -32.40 -4.87 -13.98
C GLN A 58 -32.03 -5.92 -15.04
N LYS A 59 -32.93 -6.86 -15.32
CA LYS A 59 -32.74 -7.86 -16.38
C LYS A 59 -32.59 -7.20 -17.75
N ALA A 60 -33.48 -6.28 -18.13
CA ALA A 60 -33.37 -5.57 -19.41
C ALA A 60 -32.04 -4.80 -19.53
N ARG A 61 -31.58 -4.17 -18.44
CA ARG A 61 -30.29 -3.47 -18.38
C ARG A 61 -29.10 -4.42 -18.51
N LEU A 62 -29.13 -5.57 -17.84
CA LEU A 62 -28.13 -6.63 -17.94
C LEU A 62 -27.95 -7.07 -19.39
N TYR A 63 -29.06 -7.39 -20.08
CA TYR A 63 -29.03 -7.83 -21.47
C TYR A 63 -28.46 -6.77 -22.40
N ARG A 64 -28.90 -5.51 -22.26
CA ARG A 64 -28.39 -4.41 -23.07
C ARG A 64 -26.87 -4.24 -22.91
N ARG A 65 -26.37 -4.26 -21.68
CA ARG A 65 -24.94 -4.13 -21.39
C ARG A 65 -24.13 -5.31 -21.90
N ALA A 66 -24.66 -6.53 -21.77
CA ALA A 66 -24.01 -7.73 -22.31
C ALA A 66 -23.93 -7.71 -23.84
N ASP A 67 -24.99 -7.28 -24.53
CA ASP A 67 -25.01 -7.14 -25.99
C ASP A 67 -24.02 -6.07 -26.47
N GLU A 68 -23.92 -4.93 -25.76
CA GLU A 68 -22.94 -3.88 -26.01
C GLU A 68 -21.50 -4.38 -25.85
N MET A 69 -21.19 -5.02 -24.72
CA MET A 69 -19.89 -5.64 -24.46
C MET A 69 -19.52 -6.66 -25.54
N MET A 70 -20.47 -7.53 -25.91
CA MET A 70 -20.25 -8.54 -26.94
C MET A 70 -19.93 -7.91 -28.30
N ARG A 71 -20.63 -6.83 -28.65
CA ARG A 71 -20.43 -6.09 -29.90
C ARG A 71 -19.04 -5.45 -29.94
N HIS A 72 -18.63 -4.73 -28.89
CA HIS A 72 -17.28 -4.16 -28.83
C HIS A 72 -16.21 -5.26 -28.82
N ALA A 73 -16.42 -6.36 -28.09
CA ALA A 73 -15.47 -7.48 -28.08
C ALA A 73 -15.25 -8.12 -29.47
N ARG A 74 -16.32 -8.23 -30.28
CA ARG A 74 -16.23 -8.71 -31.67
C ARG A 74 -15.48 -7.72 -32.55
N GLN A 75 -15.83 -6.44 -32.48
CA GLN A 75 -15.13 -5.39 -33.21
C GLN A 75 -13.63 -5.34 -32.87
N ASN A 76 -13.28 -5.51 -31.59
CA ASN A 76 -11.89 -5.61 -31.15
C ASN A 76 -11.19 -6.86 -31.70
N ALA A 77 -11.89 -7.97 -31.86
CA ALA A 77 -11.35 -9.19 -32.47
C ALA A 77 -11.11 -9.00 -33.97
N ASP A 78 -11.99 -8.29 -34.66
CA ASP A 78 -11.93 -8.09 -36.11
C ASP A 78 -10.90 -7.04 -36.53
N VAL A 79 -10.72 -5.98 -35.72
CA VAL A 79 -9.86 -4.81 -36.05
C VAL A 79 -8.52 -4.83 -35.31
N GLU A 80 -8.36 -5.68 -34.30
CA GLU A 80 -7.16 -5.80 -33.46
C GLU A 80 -6.59 -4.47 -32.92
N PRO A 81 -7.42 -3.61 -32.28
CA PRO A 81 -6.99 -2.29 -31.87
C PRO A 81 -5.94 -2.35 -30.73
N SER A 82 -5.54 -1.18 -30.25
CA SER A 82 -4.54 -1.08 -29.18
C SER A 82 -5.04 -1.69 -27.86
N GLU A 83 -4.11 -2.10 -26.98
CA GLU A 83 -4.44 -2.56 -25.61
C GLU A 83 -5.24 -1.48 -24.84
N SER A 84 -4.89 -0.21 -25.03
CA SER A 84 -5.58 0.95 -24.45
C SER A 84 -7.03 1.10 -24.93
N THR A 85 -7.30 0.80 -26.20
CA THR A 85 -8.68 0.79 -26.75
C THR A 85 -9.49 -0.30 -26.06
N TRP A 86 -8.95 -1.51 -25.96
CA TRP A 86 -9.59 -2.62 -25.26
C TRP A 86 -9.83 -2.31 -23.76
N GLU A 87 -8.86 -1.71 -23.09
CA GLU A 87 -9.00 -1.24 -21.71
C GLU A 87 -10.11 -0.19 -21.55
N SER A 88 -10.27 0.70 -22.54
CA SER A 88 -11.30 1.74 -22.54
C SER A 88 -12.70 1.15 -22.72
N ASP A 89 -12.86 0.18 -23.63
CA ASP A 89 -14.11 -0.54 -23.85
C ASP A 89 -14.50 -1.34 -22.60
N MET A 90 -13.56 -2.08 -22.01
CA MET A 90 -13.79 -2.80 -20.75
C MET A 90 -14.18 -1.85 -19.61
N ARG A 91 -13.55 -0.66 -19.55
CA ARG A 91 -13.90 0.38 -18.56
C ARG A 91 -15.32 0.92 -18.77
N ALA A 92 -15.77 1.07 -20.01
CA ALA A 92 -17.10 1.57 -20.33
C ALA A 92 -18.19 0.49 -20.13
N ASP A 93 -18.02 -0.68 -20.76
CA ASP A 93 -19.05 -1.69 -20.85
C ASP A 93 -19.21 -2.47 -19.55
N LEU A 94 -18.08 -2.96 -19.01
CA LEU A 94 -18.08 -3.83 -17.86
C LEU A 94 -18.11 -3.01 -16.56
N PHE A 95 -17.30 -1.97 -16.48
CA PHE A 95 -17.13 -1.19 -15.25
C PHE A 95 -17.88 0.15 -15.24
N GLY A 96 -18.63 0.49 -16.29
CA GLY A 96 -19.31 1.79 -16.41
C GLY A 96 -20.25 2.10 -15.25
N GLU A 97 -20.97 1.10 -14.74
CA GLU A 97 -21.88 1.29 -13.61
C GLU A 97 -21.13 1.53 -12.28
N ILE A 98 -20.02 0.83 -12.08
CA ILE A 98 -19.15 1.05 -10.93
C ILE A 98 -18.51 2.45 -11.01
N ARG A 99 -18.11 2.90 -12.21
CA ARG A 99 -17.57 4.25 -12.44
C ARG A 99 -18.60 5.33 -12.11
N ASN A 100 -19.87 5.09 -12.44
CA ASN A 100 -20.95 6.05 -12.25
C ASN A 100 -21.51 6.06 -10.82
N ASP A 101 -21.20 5.05 -10.01
CA ASP A 101 -21.55 5.02 -8.59
C ASP A 101 -20.63 5.94 -7.79
N TYR A 102 -21.16 7.07 -7.32
CA TYR A 102 -20.41 8.06 -6.54
C TYR A 102 -19.72 7.50 -5.28
N ARG A 103 -20.18 6.35 -4.76
CA ARG A 103 -19.62 5.69 -3.57
C ARG A 103 -18.34 4.90 -3.88
N LEU A 104 -18.09 4.60 -5.15
CA LEU A 104 -16.96 3.81 -5.62
C LEU A 104 -16.05 4.66 -6.52
N ALA A 105 -14.83 4.18 -6.71
CA ALA A 105 -13.86 4.81 -7.60
C ALA A 105 -13.13 3.74 -8.42
N ILE A 106 -12.79 4.09 -9.65
CA ILE A 106 -11.96 3.28 -10.55
C ILE A 106 -10.82 4.14 -11.04
N ASP A 107 -9.60 3.74 -10.75
CA ASP A 107 -8.41 4.52 -11.10
C ASP A 107 -7.17 3.64 -11.31
N LYS A 108 -6.22 4.16 -12.10
CA LYS A 108 -4.91 3.57 -12.34
C LYS A 108 -3.94 4.01 -11.23
N THR A 109 -4.16 3.51 -10.02
CA THR A 109 -3.42 3.94 -8.82
C THR A 109 -2.24 3.01 -8.53
N PRO A 110 -1.01 3.54 -8.34
CA PRO A 110 0.10 2.75 -7.83
C PRO A 110 -0.18 2.28 -6.41
N VAL A 111 -0.02 0.99 -6.15
CA VAL A 111 0.04 0.42 -4.81
C VAL A 111 1.51 0.24 -4.40
N TYR A 112 1.85 0.77 -3.23
CA TYR A 112 3.19 0.61 -2.65
C TYR A 112 3.16 -0.40 -1.51
N PHE A 113 4.17 -1.25 -1.43
CA PHE A 113 4.28 -2.24 -0.37
C PHE A 113 5.73 -2.53 -0.01
N VAL A 114 5.92 -3.03 1.21
CA VAL A 114 7.22 -3.51 1.68
C VAL A 114 7.35 -4.99 1.36
N ASP A 115 8.40 -5.32 0.63
CA ASP A 115 8.89 -6.68 0.46
C ASP A 115 9.98 -6.92 1.52
N ASP A 116 9.72 -7.85 2.45
CA ASP A 116 10.58 -8.10 3.61
C ASP A 116 11.99 -8.55 3.21
N LEU A 117 12.14 -9.16 2.03
CA LEU A 117 13.41 -9.59 1.48
C LEU A 117 13.43 -9.34 -0.03
N ASP A 118 14.03 -8.23 -0.45
CA ASP A 118 14.37 -8.06 -1.87
C ASP A 118 15.51 -9.01 -2.28
N SER A 119 15.86 -9.02 -3.56
CA SER A 119 17.02 -9.75 -4.15
C SER A 119 18.36 -9.57 -3.41
N ARG A 120 18.44 -8.61 -2.48
CA ARG A 120 19.60 -8.26 -1.66
C ARG A 120 19.44 -8.61 -0.17
N LEU A 121 18.40 -9.37 0.20
CA LEU A 121 18.04 -9.72 1.59
C LEU A 121 17.84 -8.50 2.51
N MET A 122 17.37 -7.39 1.92
CA MET A 122 17.04 -6.16 2.63
C MET A 122 15.58 -5.82 2.36
N PRO A 123 14.86 -5.21 3.32
CA PRO A 123 13.54 -4.66 3.07
C PRO A 123 13.59 -3.65 1.93
N ALA A 124 12.70 -3.80 0.94
CA ALA A 124 12.57 -2.83 -0.15
C ALA A 124 11.12 -2.41 -0.31
N VAL A 125 10.93 -1.11 -0.58
CA VAL A 125 9.65 -0.59 -1.03
C VAL A 125 9.52 -0.88 -2.51
N LYS A 126 8.50 -1.66 -2.87
CA LYS A 126 8.11 -1.95 -4.26
C LYS A 126 6.78 -1.25 -4.54
N HIS A 127 6.51 -1.05 -5.83
CA HIS A 127 5.21 -0.58 -6.27
C HIS A 127 4.71 -1.39 -7.47
N ARG A 128 3.39 -1.42 -7.61
CA ARG A 128 2.67 -2.00 -8.76
C ARG A 128 1.60 -1.02 -9.20
N ILE A 129 1.37 -0.94 -10.50
CA ILE A 129 0.32 -0.10 -11.09
C ILE A 129 -0.56 -1.05 -11.90
N PRO A 130 -1.67 -1.55 -11.33
CA PRO A 130 -2.66 -2.27 -12.10
C PRO A 130 -3.26 -1.36 -13.16
N ASP A 131 -3.81 -1.94 -14.23
CA ASP A 131 -4.54 -1.16 -15.23
C ASP A 131 -5.70 -0.40 -14.58
N TYR A 132 -6.52 -1.11 -13.79
CA TYR A 132 -7.48 -0.47 -12.90
C TYR A 132 -7.49 -1.11 -11.51
N SER A 133 -7.54 -0.26 -10.49
CA SER A 133 -8.00 -0.64 -9.16
C SER A 133 -9.45 -0.19 -8.99
N LEU A 134 -10.26 -1.01 -8.34
CA LEU A 134 -11.66 -0.71 -8.02
C LEU A 134 -11.79 -0.65 -6.50
N GLY A 135 -12.16 0.52 -5.98
CA GLY A 135 -12.16 0.79 -4.55
C GLY A 135 -13.30 1.70 -4.11
N LEU A 136 -13.24 2.10 -2.84
CA LEU A 136 -14.17 3.07 -2.28
C LEU A 136 -13.73 4.48 -2.65
N SER A 137 -14.69 5.35 -2.94
CA SER A 137 -14.43 6.77 -3.15
C SER A 137 -14.26 7.49 -1.81
N THR A 138 -13.49 8.57 -1.80
CA THR A 138 -13.37 9.54 -0.70
C THR A 138 -13.97 10.89 -1.07
N VAL A 139 -14.62 11.52 -0.09
CA VAL A 139 -15.26 12.83 -0.27
C VAL A 139 -14.48 13.90 0.46
N ARG A 140 -14.35 15.08 -0.16
CA ARG A 140 -13.78 16.24 0.52
C ARG A 140 -14.74 16.76 1.60
N ARG A 141 -14.18 17.35 2.65
CA ARG A 141 -14.93 17.87 3.79
C ARG A 141 -15.96 18.94 3.41
N ASP A 142 -15.58 19.87 2.55
CA ASP A 142 -16.45 20.93 2.04
C ASP A 142 -17.64 20.35 1.27
N VAL A 143 -17.42 19.35 0.42
CA VAL A 143 -18.46 18.63 -0.31
C VAL A 143 -19.35 17.82 0.63
N TYR A 144 -18.77 17.19 1.64
CA TYR A 144 -19.51 16.41 2.64
C TYR A 144 -20.53 17.26 3.39
N TYR A 145 -20.13 18.45 3.87
CA TYR A 145 -21.02 19.32 4.64
C TYR A 145 -21.97 20.17 3.79
N SER A 146 -21.61 20.48 2.53
CA SER A 146 -22.45 21.29 1.63
C SER A 146 -23.61 20.53 1.00
N ARG A 147 -23.53 19.20 0.87
CA ARG A 147 -24.56 18.38 0.19
C ARG A 147 -25.86 18.14 0.99
N GLY A 148 -26.00 18.70 2.19
CA GLY A 148 -27.20 18.53 3.02
C GLY A 148 -27.52 17.04 3.30
N PRO A 149 -28.79 16.65 3.55
CA PRO A 149 -29.16 15.26 3.90
C PRO A 149 -28.83 14.18 2.85
N ARG A 150 -28.41 14.54 1.62
CA ARG A 150 -27.79 13.58 0.67
C ARG A 150 -26.37 13.15 1.07
N SER A 151 -25.77 13.77 2.07
CA SER A 151 -24.48 13.37 2.65
C SER A 151 -24.60 12.23 3.68
N VAL A 152 -25.82 11.89 4.12
CA VAL A 152 -26.08 10.86 5.14
C VAL A 152 -25.58 9.47 4.70
N ASP A 153 -25.55 9.21 3.39
CA ASP A 153 -25.07 7.95 2.84
C ASP A 153 -23.54 7.82 2.87
N TRP A 154 -22.79 8.88 3.17
CA TRP A 154 -21.34 8.83 3.25
C TRP A 154 -20.86 8.63 4.69
N PRO A 155 -20.20 7.50 5.01
CA PRO A 155 -19.60 7.33 6.31
C PRO A 155 -18.60 8.44 6.57
N SER A 156 -18.70 9.10 7.72
CA SER A 156 -17.74 10.14 8.10
C SER A 156 -16.30 9.62 8.14
N SER A 157 -16.09 8.29 8.22
CA SER A 157 -14.77 7.67 8.11
C SER A 157 -14.16 7.71 6.71
N LEU A 158 -14.95 7.93 5.66
CA LEU A 158 -14.50 8.07 4.27
C LEU A 158 -14.35 9.54 3.84
N ILE A 159 -14.27 10.47 4.80
CA ILE A 159 -13.88 11.86 4.55
C ILE A 159 -12.37 11.90 4.29
N ARG A 160 -12.01 12.46 3.13
CA ARG A 160 -10.66 12.46 2.59
C ARG A 160 -9.63 12.98 3.58
N GLU A 161 -9.87 14.15 4.15
CA GLU A 161 -8.95 14.84 5.06
C GLU A 161 -8.73 14.06 6.36
N ARG A 162 -9.71 13.26 6.80
CA ARG A 162 -9.55 12.39 7.98
C ARG A 162 -8.62 11.22 7.67
N ILE A 163 -8.72 10.66 6.47
CA ILE A 163 -7.83 9.59 6.00
C ILE A 163 -6.42 10.14 5.76
N GLU A 164 -6.28 11.29 5.12
CA GLU A 164 -4.98 11.96 4.92
C GLU A 164 -4.23 12.12 6.25
N ASN A 165 -4.96 12.51 7.30
CA ASN A 165 -4.40 12.68 8.65
C ASN A 165 -3.80 11.40 9.24
N GLN A 166 -4.22 10.20 8.82
CA GLN A 166 -3.60 8.93 9.25
C GLN A 166 -2.11 8.86 8.85
N THR A 167 -1.76 9.50 7.74
CA THR A 167 -0.37 9.50 7.23
C THR A 167 0.51 10.56 7.89
N ALA A 168 -0.07 11.42 8.73
CA ALA A 168 0.64 12.56 9.31
C ALA A 168 1.62 12.16 10.43
N TYR A 169 1.35 11.06 11.17
CA TYR A 169 2.20 10.65 12.30
C TYR A 169 2.50 9.15 12.28
N ARG A 170 3.78 8.83 12.46
CA ARG A 170 4.26 7.44 12.55
C ARG A 170 3.61 6.63 13.67
N SER A 171 3.25 7.28 14.78
CA SER A 171 2.64 6.63 15.95
C SER A 171 1.13 6.42 15.84
N CYS A 172 0.50 6.88 14.76
CA CYS A 172 -0.96 6.91 14.65
C CYS A 172 -1.51 6.08 13.47
N GLY A 173 -0.67 5.66 12.53
CA GLY A 173 -1.15 5.29 11.21
C GLY A 173 -1.32 3.79 10.96
N LEU A 174 -2.51 3.45 10.49
CA LEU A 174 -2.67 2.51 9.38
C LEU A 174 -2.17 3.21 8.11
N ILE A 175 -0.88 3.09 7.79
CA ILE A 175 -0.31 3.63 6.55
C ILE A 175 -0.51 2.56 5.47
N GLY A 176 -1.75 2.38 5.02
CA GLY A 176 -2.04 1.39 3.98
C GLY A 176 -1.66 1.84 2.56
N ASP A 177 -1.39 3.12 2.31
CA ASP A 177 -0.71 3.59 1.10
C ASP A 177 -0.11 5.00 1.32
N PRO A 178 1.10 5.27 0.83
CA PRO A 178 1.67 6.61 0.63
C PRO A 178 0.76 7.75 0.19
N ASN A 179 -0.17 7.42 -0.70
CA ASN A 179 -1.05 8.31 -1.42
C ASN A 179 -2.50 8.20 -0.93
N TRP A 180 -2.75 7.39 0.11
CA TRP A 180 -4.05 7.36 0.75
C TRP A 180 -4.41 8.73 1.31
N GLY A 181 -5.66 9.11 1.05
CA GLY A 181 -6.16 10.45 1.30
C GLY A 181 -5.87 11.45 0.17
N LYS A 182 -4.76 11.33 -0.58
CA LYS A 182 -4.56 12.16 -1.79
C LYS A 182 -5.42 11.67 -2.95
N ASN A 183 -5.55 10.35 -3.06
CA ASN A 183 -6.33 9.71 -4.11
C ASN A 183 -7.82 9.67 -3.73
N VAL A 184 -8.66 9.73 -4.75
CA VAL A 184 -10.10 9.53 -4.58
C VAL A 184 -10.38 8.08 -4.15
N LEU A 185 -9.59 7.13 -4.65
CA LEU A 185 -9.74 5.70 -4.42
C LEU A 185 -8.98 5.23 -3.17
N VAL A 186 -9.68 4.56 -2.26
CA VAL A 186 -9.13 3.91 -1.05
C VAL A 186 -9.73 2.51 -0.86
N PHE A 187 -9.03 1.65 -0.11
CA PHE A 187 -9.45 0.28 0.22
C PHE A 187 -10.05 -0.51 -0.95
N PRO A 188 -9.22 -0.88 -1.95
CA PRO A 188 -9.67 -1.63 -3.12
C PRO A 188 -10.35 -2.95 -2.75
N TRP A 189 -11.39 -3.31 -3.51
CA TRP A 189 -12.13 -4.57 -3.41
C TRP A 189 -11.98 -5.43 -4.66
N ALA A 190 -11.50 -4.84 -5.77
CA ALA A 190 -11.09 -5.58 -6.96
C ALA A 190 -9.92 -4.93 -7.69
N VAL A 191 -9.24 -5.73 -8.51
CA VAL A 191 -8.15 -5.34 -9.40
C VAL A 191 -8.45 -5.85 -10.80
N TYR A 192 -8.11 -5.05 -11.80
CA TYR A 192 -8.18 -5.42 -13.21
C TYR A 192 -6.82 -5.28 -13.88
N GLU A 193 -6.48 -6.29 -14.68
CA GLU A 193 -5.30 -6.31 -15.56
C GLU A 193 -5.73 -6.74 -16.96
N ALA A 194 -5.23 -6.03 -17.98
CA ALA A 194 -5.46 -6.36 -19.38
C ALA A 194 -4.14 -6.74 -20.06
N LYS A 195 -4.22 -7.65 -21.03
CA LYS A 195 -3.16 -7.87 -22.02
C LYS A 195 -3.76 -8.06 -23.39
N LYS A 196 -3.13 -7.47 -24.41
CA LYS A 196 -3.53 -7.56 -25.81
C LYS A 196 -3.56 -9.00 -26.32
N ASN A 197 -2.68 -9.88 -25.82
CA ASN A 197 -2.56 -11.25 -26.33
C ASN A 197 -2.21 -12.26 -25.23
N ASN A 198 -2.33 -13.55 -25.57
CA ASN A 198 -2.07 -14.65 -24.64
C ASN A 198 -0.60 -14.77 -24.22
N SER A 199 0.35 -14.25 -25.01
CA SER A 199 1.80 -14.35 -24.74
C SER A 199 2.28 -13.57 -23.51
N GLY A 200 1.46 -12.68 -22.94
CA GLY A 200 1.73 -11.98 -21.67
C GLY A 200 0.93 -12.48 -20.47
N SER A 201 0.11 -13.51 -20.66
CA SER A 201 -0.93 -13.89 -19.68
C SER A 201 -0.39 -14.36 -18.32
N ALA A 202 0.77 -15.04 -18.31
CA ALA A 202 1.39 -15.49 -17.06
C ALA A 202 1.88 -14.29 -16.22
N THR A 203 2.54 -13.34 -16.87
CA THR A 203 3.04 -12.11 -16.22
C THR A 203 1.89 -11.25 -15.72
N ALA A 204 0.83 -11.07 -16.51
CA ALA A 204 -0.33 -10.28 -16.09
C ALA A 204 -1.10 -10.96 -14.95
N ARG A 205 -1.20 -12.29 -14.95
CA ARG A 205 -1.75 -13.03 -13.82
C ARG A 205 -0.90 -12.86 -12.55
N GLU A 206 0.43 -12.91 -12.68
CA GLU A 206 1.33 -12.66 -11.55
C GLU A 206 1.16 -11.23 -11.02
N GLN A 207 1.12 -10.23 -11.89
CA GLN A 207 0.87 -8.82 -11.53
C GLN A 207 -0.48 -8.63 -10.83
N LEU A 208 -1.53 -9.27 -11.35
CA LEU A 208 -2.85 -9.26 -10.75
C LEU A 208 -2.80 -9.83 -9.32
N HIS A 209 -2.22 -11.02 -9.15
CA HIS A 209 -2.17 -11.67 -7.85
C HIS A 209 -1.26 -10.95 -6.85
N GLU A 210 -0.14 -10.37 -7.28
CA GLU A 210 0.70 -9.54 -6.41
C GLU A 210 -0.10 -8.34 -5.87
N SER A 211 -0.83 -7.64 -6.75
CA SER A 211 -1.65 -6.49 -6.36
C SER A 211 -2.79 -6.91 -5.42
N MET A 212 -3.48 -8.01 -5.73
CA MET A 212 -4.51 -8.57 -4.87
C MET A 212 -3.97 -8.94 -3.48
N ALA A 213 -2.79 -9.55 -3.39
CA ALA A 213 -2.19 -9.96 -2.12
C ALA A 213 -1.84 -8.77 -1.22
N VAL A 214 -1.43 -7.65 -1.82
CA VAL A 214 -1.14 -6.40 -1.10
C VAL A 214 -2.44 -5.78 -0.57
N TYR A 215 -3.45 -5.63 -1.42
CA TYR A 215 -4.74 -5.07 -1.01
C TYR A 215 -5.45 -5.94 0.03
N LEU A 216 -5.34 -7.27 -0.07
CA LEU A 216 -5.82 -8.18 0.97
C LEU A 216 -5.08 -7.96 2.31
N GLY A 217 -3.77 -7.75 2.26
CA GLY A 217 -2.97 -7.35 3.43
C GLY A 217 -3.47 -6.05 4.05
N MET A 218 -3.83 -5.07 3.23
CA MET A 218 -4.37 -3.79 3.69
C MET A 218 -5.72 -3.93 4.39
N LEU A 219 -6.60 -4.83 3.93
CA LEU A 219 -7.89 -5.11 4.62
C LEU A 219 -7.68 -5.85 5.95
N HIS A 220 -6.73 -6.77 5.98
CA HIS A 220 -6.35 -7.44 7.22
C HIS A 220 -5.78 -6.46 8.25
N ASP A 221 -4.91 -5.55 7.82
CA ASP A 221 -4.29 -4.55 8.67
C ASP A 221 -5.31 -3.52 9.16
N LEU A 222 -6.29 -3.17 8.32
CA LEU A 222 -7.42 -2.31 8.71
C LEU A 222 -8.19 -2.88 9.91
N CYS A 223 -8.38 -4.18 9.97
CA CYS A 223 -9.13 -4.85 11.03
C CYS A 223 -8.33 -5.02 12.34
N ARG A 224 -7.08 -4.55 12.41
CA ARG A 224 -6.26 -4.56 13.63
C ARG A 224 -6.68 -3.47 14.60
N ASP A 225 -6.52 -3.75 15.89
CA ASP A 225 -6.85 -2.81 16.95
C ASP A 225 -5.81 -1.67 16.95
N PRO A 226 -6.23 -0.40 16.82
CA PRO A 226 -5.30 0.71 16.83
C PRO A 226 -4.53 0.84 18.15
N GLU A 227 -5.06 0.37 19.29
CA GLU A 227 -4.37 0.38 20.59
C GLU A 227 -3.40 -0.78 20.79
N ASP A 228 -3.68 -1.93 20.18
CA ASP A 228 -2.80 -3.10 20.16
C ASP A 228 -2.84 -3.75 18.77
N PRO A 229 -1.95 -3.36 17.83
CA PRO A 229 -1.95 -3.86 16.46
C PRO A 229 -1.78 -5.38 16.34
N ASN A 230 -1.31 -6.04 17.40
CA ASN A 230 -1.20 -7.49 17.45
C ASN A 230 -2.55 -8.17 17.75
N LYS A 231 -3.60 -7.41 18.03
CA LYS A 231 -4.98 -7.89 18.19
C LYS A 231 -5.87 -7.39 17.06
N TYR A 232 -6.97 -8.10 16.84
CA TYR A 232 -8.04 -7.64 15.96
C TYR A 232 -9.06 -6.81 16.73
N GLN A 233 -9.65 -5.84 16.05
CA GLN A 233 -10.82 -5.13 16.52
C GLN A 233 -11.98 -6.11 16.81
N ARG A 234 -12.95 -5.65 17.61
CA ARG A 234 -14.19 -6.39 17.83
C ARG A 234 -14.94 -6.55 16.51
N ASP A 235 -15.53 -7.73 16.31
CA ASP A 235 -16.33 -8.06 15.12
C ASP A 235 -15.56 -8.02 13.78
N ALA A 236 -14.23 -8.02 13.85
CA ALA A 236 -13.38 -8.18 12.68
C ALA A 236 -13.68 -9.52 11.98
N PRO A 237 -13.86 -9.53 10.65
CA PRO A 237 -14.10 -10.76 9.93
C PRO A 237 -12.89 -11.69 10.04
N GLU A 238 -13.15 -12.99 10.14
CA GLU A 238 -12.10 -14.01 10.23
C GLU A 238 -11.31 -14.11 8.91
N CYS A 239 -12.00 -13.88 7.79
CA CYS A 239 -11.45 -13.92 6.45
C CYS A 239 -11.80 -12.64 5.69
N HIS A 240 -10.86 -12.18 4.88
CA HIS A 240 -11.00 -11.06 3.96
C HIS A 240 -10.96 -11.62 2.54
N GLN A 241 -11.56 -10.90 1.60
CA GLN A 241 -11.53 -11.29 0.20
C GLN A 241 -11.32 -10.10 -0.72
N ILE A 242 -10.69 -10.37 -1.85
CA ILE A 242 -10.53 -9.42 -2.96
C ILE A 242 -10.73 -10.15 -4.29
N PHE A 243 -11.21 -9.42 -5.29
CA PHE A 243 -11.45 -9.96 -6.63
C PHE A 243 -10.40 -9.49 -7.62
N GLY A 244 -10.12 -10.33 -8.62
CA GLY A 244 -9.19 -10.05 -9.70
C GLY A 244 -9.85 -10.35 -11.02
N ILE A 245 -9.76 -9.44 -11.98
CA ILE A 245 -10.32 -9.62 -13.32
C ILE A 245 -9.15 -9.51 -14.29
N LEU A 246 -8.87 -10.59 -15.00
CA LEU A 246 -7.80 -10.65 -16.00
C LEU A 246 -8.41 -10.74 -17.39
N SER A 247 -8.11 -9.79 -18.26
CA SER A 247 -8.46 -9.87 -19.68
C SER A 247 -7.23 -10.25 -20.51
N LYS A 248 -7.35 -11.33 -21.30
CA LYS A 248 -6.36 -11.77 -22.29
C LYS A 248 -7.02 -11.67 -23.65
N ALA A 249 -6.95 -10.47 -24.24
CA ALA A 249 -7.89 -10.07 -25.29
C ALA A 249 -9.35 -10.33 -24.82
N GLN A 250 -10.16 -10.98 -25.66
CA GLN A 250 -11.57 -11.30 -25.39
C GLN A 250 -11.77 -12.48 -24.42
N ASN A 251 -10.70 -13.12 -23.95
CA ASN A 251 -10.79 -14.14 -22.91
C ASN A 251 -10.64 -13.50 -21.54
N VAL A 252 -11.71 -13.51 -20.75
CA VAL A 252 -11.71 -12.92 -19.41
C VAL A 252 -11.71 -14.04 -18.37
N GLU A 253 -10.94 -13.86 -17.30
CA GLU A 253 -10.88 -14.73 -16.14
C GLU A 253 -11.16 -13.89 -14.88
N VAL A 254 -12.01 -14.41 -13.99
CA VAL A 254 -12.29 -13.78 -12.71
C VAL A 254 -11.79 -14.67 -11.59
N TYR A 255 -11.02 -14.05 -10.69
CA TYR A 255 -10.38 -14.67 -9.55
C TYR A 255 -10.95 -14.10 -8.26
N ARG A 256 -11.04 -14.96 -7.25
CA ARG A 256 -11.29 -14.57 -5.86
C ARG A 256 -10.07 -14.97 -5.05
N MET A 257 -9.56 -14.04 -4.26
CA MET A 257 -8.47 -14.27 -3.33
C MET A 257 -8.97 -14.06 -1.91
N VAL A 258 -8.68 -15.01 -1.03
CA VAL A 258 -9.16 -15.06 0.36
C VAL A 258 -7.98 -15.21 1.30
N SER A 259 -8.04 -14.52 2.44
CA SER A 259 -7.09 -14.74 3.53
C SER A 259 -7.47 -16.02 4.30
N SER A 260 -6.74 -17.12 4.10
CA SER A 260 -6.89 -18.36 4.88
C SER A 260 -5.62 -18.61 5.68
N TYR A 261 -5.55 -18.02 6.88
CA TYR A 261 -4.34 -18.02 7.71
C TYR A 261 -3.72 -19.44 7.81
N PRO A 262 -2.39 -19.61 7.57
CA PRO A 262 -1.35 -18.58 7.33
C PRO A 262 -1.09 -18.25 5.84
N ASN A 263 -1.99 -18.62 4.92
CA ASN A 263 -1.79 -18.49 3.49
C ASN A 263 -2.87 -17.63 2.83
N ILE A 264 -2.67 -17.39 1.54
CA ILE A 264 -3.69 -16.83 0.66
C ILE A 264 -4.22 -17.97 -0.21
N ALA A 265 -5.53 -18.15 -0.25
CA ALA A 265 -6.19 -18.99 -1.24
C ALA A 265 -6.59 -18.14 -2.46
N VAL A 266 -6.22 -18.58 -3.67
CA VAL A 266 -6.69 -17.98 -4.93
C VAL A 266 -7.45 -19.02 -5.71
N THR A 267 -8.69 -18.68 -6.07
CA THR A 267 -9.58 -19.53 -6.86
C THR A 267 -10.01 -18.76 -8.10
N LYS A 268 -9.91 -19.37 -9.28
CA LYS A 268 -10.56 -18.86 -10.49
C LYS A 268 -12.04 -19.23 -10.40
N ILE A 269 -12.91 -18.23 -10.25
CA ILE A 269 -14.35 -18.45 -10.05
C ILE A 269 -15.13 -18.42 -11.37
N TRP A 270 -14.59 -17.80 -12.41
CA TRP A 270 -15.23 -17.75 -13.72
C TRP A 270 -14.19 -17.55 -14.83
N SER A 271 -14.48 -18.05 -16.03
CA SER A 271 -13.74 -17.69 -17.24
C SER A 271 -14.58 -17.87 -18.49
N GLY A 272 -14.46 -16.97 -19.46
CA GLY A 272 -15.24 -17.03 -20.69
C GLY A 272 -14.69 -16.16 -21.81
N HIS A 273 -15.15 -16.43 -23.02
CA HIS A 273 -14.81 -15.66 -24.22
C HIS A 273 -15.95 -14.69 -24.54
N VAL A 274 -15.73 -13.39 -24.32
CA VAL A 274 -16.80 -12.37 -24.25
C VAL A 274 -17.36 -11.93 -25.61
N THR A 275 -16.96 -12.57 -26.71
CA THR A 275 -17.66 -12.47 -28.00
C THR A 275 -18.90 -13.37 -28.09
N ARG A 276 -19.07 -14.28 -27.11
CA ARG A 276 -20.21 -15.17 -26.97
C ARG A 276 -21.24 -14.53 -26.03
N LYS A 277 -22.50 -14.48 -26.46
CA LYS A 277 -23.60 -13.83 -25.73
C LYS A 277 -23.72 -14.33 -24.29
N THR A 278 -23.67 -15.64 -24.08
CA THR A 278 -23.78 -16.25 -22.74
C THR A 278 -22.63 -15.82 -21.82
N ALA A 279 -21.39 -15.83 -22.31
CA ALA A 279 -20.23 -15.41 -21.54
C ALA A 279 -20.28 -13.91 -21.19
N SER A 280 -20.74 -13.05 -22.10
CA SER A 280 -20.93 -11.62 -21.82
C SER A 280 -22.02 -11.40 -20.76
N LEU A 281 -23.14 -12.13 -20.86
CA LEU A 281 -24.22 -12.07 -19.87
C LEU A 281 -23.74 -12.51 -18.48
N GLU A 282 -23.07 -13.65 -18.39
CA GLU A 282 -22.52 -14.17 -17.14
C GLU A 282 -21.51 -13.21 -16.52
N LEU A 283 -20.61 -12.63 -17.31
CA LEU A 283 -19.61 -11.70 -16.81
C LEU A 283 -20.20 -10.38 -16.33
N VAL A 284 -21.16 -9.80 -17.07
CA VAL A 284 -21.84 -8.57 -16.62
C VAL A 284 -22.65 -8.85 -15.35
N ALA A 285 -23.37 -9.98 -15.29
CA ALA A 285 -24.09 -10.40 -14.09
C ALA A 285 -23.17 -10.60 -12.88
N LEU A 286 -21.99 -11.20 -13.10
CA LEU A 286 -20.97 -11.37 -12.07
C LEU A 286 -20.45 -10.02 -11.57
N VAL A 287 -20.15 -9.07 -12.47
CA VAL A 287 -19.67 -7.74 -12.08
C VAL A 287 -20.74 -6.90 -11.38
N ASP A 288 -22.01 -7.04 -11.75
CA ASP A 288 -23.13 -6.38 -11.05
C ASP A 288 -23.26 -6.88 -9.60
N GLN A 289 -23.08 -8.18 -9.39
CA GLN A 289 -23.04 -8.78 -8.05
C GLN A 289 -21.83 -8.30 -7.23
N LEU A 290 -20.66 -8.14 -7.87
CA LEU A 290 -19.46 -7.59 -7.21
C LEU A 290 -19.64 -6.11 -6.87
N HIS A 291 -20.30 -5.34 -7.73
CA HIS A 291 -20.67 -3.95 -7.47
C HIS A 291 -21.58 -3.86 -6.24
N GLU A 292 -22.62 -4.69 -6.17
CA GLU A 292 -23.50 -4.75 -5.01
C GLU A 292 -22.75 -5.12 -3.72
N TYR A 293 -21.91 -6.15 -3.75
CA TYR A 293 -21.02 -6.52 -2.63
C TYR A 293 -20.15 -5.34 -2.17
N ALA A 294 -19.55 -4.62 -3.11
CA ALA A 294 -18.67 -3.51 -2.81
C ALA A 294 -19.40 -2.39 -2.06
N VAL A 295 -20.62 -2.07 -2.48
CA VAL A 295 -21.44 -1.01 -1.92
C VAL A 295 -22.03 -1.38 -0.56
N THR A 296 -22.48 -2.62 -0.41
CA THR A 296 -23.29 -3.05 0.74
C THR A 296 -22.45 -3.67 1.85
N ILE A 297 -21.51 -4.56 1.51
CA ILE A 297 -20.75 -5.36 2.49
C ILE A 297 -19.36 -4.77 2.71
N HIS A 298 -18.58 -4.61 1.64
CA HIS A 298 -17.19 -4.15 1.74
C HIS A 298 -17.09 -2.73 2.30
N ARG A 299 -17.90 -1.81 1.78
CA ARG A 299 -17.93 -0.42 2.22
C ARG A 299 -18.28 -0.28 3.70
N GLU A 300 -19.27 -1.04 4.18
CA GLU A 300 -19.68 -1.00 5.57
C GLU A 300 -18.57 -1.57 6.47
N MET A 301 -17.98 -2.70 6.08
CA MET A 301 -16.84 -3.31 6.78
C MET A 301 -15.68 -2.32 6.90
N VAL A 302 -15.28 -1.68 5.79
CA VAL A 302 -14.19 -0.71 5.80
C VAL A 302 -14.53 0.50 6.67
N ALA A 303 -15.72 1.07 6.47
CA ALA A 303 -16.14 2.26 7.20
C ALA A 303 -16.19 2.02 8.71
N ARG A 304 -16.61 0.82 9.15
CA ARG A 304 -16.68 0.43 10.57
C ARG A 304 -15.28 0.32 11.18
N HIS A 305 -14.38 -0.43 10.54
CA HIS A 305 -13.04 -0.71 11.08
C HIS A 305 -12.06 0.44 10.92
N LEU A 306 -12.33 1.38 10.01
CA LEU A 306 -11.53 2.60 9.86
C LEU A 306 -11.80 3.61 10.98
N LYS A 307 -13.01 3.64 11.56
CA LYS A 307 -13.38 4.63 12.59
C LYS A 307 -12.42 4.64 13.80
N PRO A 308 -12.03 3.49 14.40
CA PRO A 308 -11.10 3.48 15.53
C PRO A 308 -9.73 4.07 15.19
N TRP A 309 -9.18 3.73 14.00
CA TRP A 309 -7.93 4.31 13.50
C TRP A 309 -8.02 5.83 13.37
N LEU A 310 -9.12 6.34 12.81
CA LEU A 310 -9.36 7.79 12.69
C LEU A 310 -9.41 8.47 14.06
N TYR A 311 -10.13 7.89 15.00
CA TYR A 311 -10.28 8.45 16.33
C TYR A 311 -8.95 8.53 17.09
N LYS A 312 -8.14 7.47 17.05
CA LYS A 312 -6.80 7.46 17.67
C LYS A 312 -5.92 8.59 17.12
N THR A 313 -5.88 8.75 15.81
CA THR A 313 -5.12 9.81 15.15
C THR A 313 -5.62 11.19 15.53
N GLU A 314 -6.94 11.40 15.59
CA GLU A 314 -7.56 12.66 15.97
C GLU A 314 -7.25 13.05 17.42
N GLN A 315 -7.33 12.09 18.35
CA GLN A 315 -6.92 12.31 19.74
C GLN A 315 -5.45 12.70 19.85
N LYS A 316 -4.55 12.01 19.12
CA LYS A 316 -3.12 12.35 19.15
C LYS A 316 -2.86 13.73 18.58
N MET A 317 -3.52 14.08 17.47
CA MET A 317 -3.45 15.42 16.88
C MET A 317 -3.86 16.50 17.88
N GLU A 318 -4.96 16.29 18.58
CA GLU A 318 -5.48 17.23 19.56
C GLU A 318 -4.52 17.39 20.76
N TYR A 319 -3.96 16.28 21.26
CA TYR A 319 -2.94 16.31 22.31
C TYR A 319 -1.71 17.14 21.90
N ILE A 320 -1.21 16.94 20.67
CA ILE A 320 -0.06 17.69 20.17
C ILE A 320 -0.40 19.18 20.06
N LYS A 321 -1.57 19.54 19.49
CA LYS A 321 -2.02 20.94 19.40
C LYS A 321 -2.04 21.63 20.77
N ARG A 322 -2.58 20.97 21.78
CA ARG A 322 -2.63 21.52 23.16
C ARG A 322 -1.24 21.70 23.75
N THR A 323 -0.37 20.71 23.57
CA THR A 323 1.02 20.78 24.06
C THR A 323 1.77 21.95 23.43
N LEU A 324 1.60 22.19 22.12
CA LEU A 324 2.23 23.30 21.41
C LEU A 324 1.69 24.67 21.84
N LYS A 325 0.38 24.76 22.08
CA LYS A 325 -0.24 25.98 22.63
C LYS A 325 0.27 26.29 24.04
N ALA A 326 0.50 25.26 24.86
CA ALA A 326 0.99 25.39 26.23
C ALA A 326 2.47 25.78 26.32
N THR A 327 3.32 25.37 25.37
CA THR A 327 4.77 25.67 25.39
C THR A 327 5.11 27.05 24.84
N GLY A 328 4.13 27.90 24.51
CA GLY A 328 4.36 29.26 24.00
C GLY A 328 5.03 29.31 22.63
N SER A 329 5.19 28.16 21.95
CA SER A 329 5.62 28.12 20.56
C SER A 329 4.44 28.52 19.68
N ILE A 330 4.16 29.82 19.62
CA ILE A 330 3.32 30.42 18.57
C ILE A 330 4.17 30.39 17.30
N ALA A 331 4.40 29.20 16.78
CA ALA A 331 4.82 29.07 15.42
C ALA A 331 3.64 29.60 14.60
N SER A 332 3.88 30.71 13.89
CA SER A 332 2.94 31.37 12.98
C SER A 332 2.07 30.33 12.26
N SER A 333 0.81 30.67 11.99
CA SER A 333 -0.25 29.85 11.39
C SER A 333 0.12 29.02 10.14
N GLY A 334 1.33 29.15 9.59
CA GLY A 334 1.92 28.30 8.55
C GLY A 334 2.84 27.15 9.03
N THR A 335 3.13 27.03 10.33
CA THR A 335 4.03 25.99 10.85
C THR A 335 3.21 24.73 11.12
N ARG A 336 3.07 23.90 10.07
CA ARG A 336 2.33 22.65 10.13
C ARG A 336 2.90 21.80 11.27
N LEU A 337 2.01 21.21 12.07
CA LEU A 337 2.26 20.34 13.23
C LEU A 337 3.28 19.18 13.03
N PHE A 338 3.85 19.04 11.84
CA PHE A 338 4.94 18.12 11.48
C PHE A 338 6.30 18.48 12.10
N ASP A 339 6.57 19.75 12.40
CA ASP A 339 7.94 20.21 12.70
C ASP A 339 8.43 19.88 14.13
N LEU A 340 7.53 19.53 15.06
CA LEU A 340 7.87 19.47 16.49
C LEU A 340 8.19 18.08 17.06
N HIS A 341 8.14 17.01 16.24
CA HIS A 341 8.55 15.66 16.70
C HIS A 341 9.83 15.13 16.05
N TYR A 342 10.34 15.77 14.98
CA TYR A 342 11.54 15.32 14.26
C TYR A 342 12.42 16.50 13.84
N ALA A 343 13.18 17.06 14.78
CA ALA A 343 14.13 18.16 14.55
C ALA A 343 15.35 17.80 13.68
N ARG A 344 15.34 16.71 12.90
CA ARG A 344 16.43 16.33 11.97
C ARG A 344 15.97 15.67 10.67
N CYS A 345 14.79 16.00 10.15
CA CYS A 345 14.45 15.63 8.78
C CYS A 345 13.99 16.85 7.99
N PRO A 346 14.45 17.02 6.73
CA PRO A 346 13.95 18.10 5.90
C PRO A 346 12.44 17.91 5.72
N LYS A 347 11.72 18.94 6.16
CA LYS A 347 10.34 19.33 5.85
C LYS A 347 9.67 18.47 4.77
N SER A 348 8.44 18.00 5.05
CA SER A 348 7.38 17.62 4.08
C SER A 348 7.26 16.19 3.53
N GLN A 349 8.14 15.24 3.82
CA GLN A 349 8.06 13.92 3.18
C GLN A 349 7.37 12.84 4.04
N PRO A 350 6.33 12.15 3.53
CA PRO A 350 5.66 11.09 4.29
C PRO A 350 6.61 9.91 4.59
N TYR A 351 6.30 9.12 5.62
CA TYR A 351 7.19 8.06 6.14
C TYR A 351 7.68 7.07 5.06
N TRP A 352 6.84 6.73 4.09
CA TRP A 352 7.21 5.83 3.00
C TRP A 352 8.33 6.39 2.09
N MET A 353 8.40 7.71 1.87
CA MET A 353 9.50 8.31 1.09
C MET A 353 10.84 8.15 1.82
N GLN A 354 10.78 8.03 3.14
CA GLN A 354 11.94 7.76 3.97
C GLN A 354 12.34 6.29 3.82
N LEU A 355 11.37 5.36 3.83
CA LEU A 355 11.61 3.94 3.52
C LEU A 355 12.21 3.75 2.11
N GLU A 356 11.67 4.45 1.11
CA GLU A 356 12.18 4.42 -0.27
C GLU A 356 13.61 4.94 -0.36
N ARG A 357 13.93 6.05 0.31
CA ARG A 357 15.29 6.60 0.38
C ARG A 357 16.26 5.65 1.07
N THR A 358 15.85 4.97 2.14
CA THR A 358 16.69 3.96 2.80
C THR A 358 16.88 2.70 1.95
N ALA A 359 15.94 2.39 1.06
CA ALA A 359 16.02 1.25 0.14
C ALA A 359 16.85 1.53 -1.13
N LYS A 360 17.06 2.81 -1.48
CA LYS A 360 17.94 3.22 -2.60
C LYS A 360 19.39 2.93 -2.20
N PRO A 361 20.09 2.02 -2.90
CA PRO A 361 21.48 1.74 -2.58
C PRO A 361 22.33 3.00 -2.81
N GLY A 362 23.11 3.38 -1.80
CA GLY A 362 24.40 3.99 -2.09
C GLY A 362 25.19 3.04 -3.02
N THR A 363 26.00 3.62 -3.91
CA THR A 363 26.81 2.93 -4.94
C THR A 363 27.05 1.43 -4.68
N PRO A 364 26.65 0.53 -5.60
CA PRO A 364 26.59 -0.89 -5.32
C PRO A 364 27.99 -1.49 -5.09
N ARG A 365 28.21 -2.10 -3.91
CA ARG A 365 29.25 -3.14 -3.79
C ARG A 365 28.80 -4.34 -4.60
N LYS A 366 29.64 -4.77 -5.55
CA LYS A 366 29.40 -5.91 -6.45
C LYS A 366 29.07 -7.18 -5.64
N VAL A 367 27.80 -7.59 -5.62
CA VAL A 367 27.39 -8.92 -5.17
C VAL A 367 27.47 -9.86 -6.37
N LYS A 368 28.13 -11.01 -6.22
CA LYS A 368 28.38 -11.96 -7.32
C LYS A 368 27.06 -12.56 -7.81
N LYS A 369 26.94 -12.66 -9.14
CA LYS A 369 25.76 -13.06 -9.93
C LYS A 369 25.17 -14.45 -9.60
N TYR A 370 25.87 -15.27 -8.81
CA TYR A 370 25.54 -16.67 -8.57
C TYR A 370 24.40 -16.90 -7.55
N ASP A 371 24.13 -15.96 -6.63
CA ASP A 371 23.10 -16.14 -5.59
C ASP A 371 21.65 -15.93 -6.07
N VAL A 372 21.46 -15.17 -7.15
CA VAL A 372 20.10 -14.75 -7.59
C VAL A 372 19.34 -15.87 -8.29
N GLN A 373 20.03 -16.78 -8.99
CA GLN A 373 19.39 -17.91 -9.67
C GLN A 373 18.98 -19.03 -8.70
N ALA A 374 19.79 -19.31 -7.66
CA ALA A 374 19.45 -20.28 -6.62
C ALA A 374 18.21 -19.85 -5.81
N TYR A 375 18.02 -18.53 -5.62
CA TYR A 375 16.88 -18.00 -4.87
C TYR A 375 15.56 -18.02 -5.66
N LYS A 376 15.58 -17.80 -6.98
CA LYS A 376 14.37 -17.94 -7.82
C LYS A 376 13.79 -19.35 -7.79
N ALA A 377 14.63 -20.37 -7.63
CA ALA A 377 14.19 -21.77 -7.48
C ALA A 377 13.52 -22.07 -6.12
N LEU A 378 13.69 -21.21 -5.11
CA LEU A 378 13.13 -21.42 -3.76
C LEU A 378 11.68 -20.93 -3.60
N ARG A 379 11.17 -20.09 -4.52
CA ARG A 379 9.89 -19.37 -4.39
C ARG A 379 8.63 -20.24 -4.55
N TRP A 380 8.68 -21.51 -5.00
CA TRP A 380 7.52 -22.44 -5.06
C TRP A 380 7.78 -23.88 -4.56
N PRO A 381 6.74 -24.67 -4.17
CA PRO A 381 6.89 -25.72 -3.16
C PRO A 381 7.24 -27.10 -3.73
N SER A 382 8.19 -27.78 -3.08
CA SER A 382 8.29 -29.24 -3.02
C SER A 382 8.86 -29.64 -1.64
N ASN A 383 8.47 -30.83 -1.17
CA ASN A 383 8.45 -31.25 0.24
C ASN A 383 9.84 -31.55 0.90
N SER A 384 10.96 -31.17 0.30
CA SER A 384 12.31 -31.47 0.83
C SER A 384 12.97 -30.33 1.65
N LYS A 385 12.23 -29.25 1.96
CA LYS A 385 12.81 -27.94 2.34
C LYS A 385 13.09 -27.68 3.83
N THR A 386 12.90 -28.62 4.75
CA THR A 386 13.13 -28.33 6.19
C THR A 386 14.62 -28.28 6.54
N ARG A 387 15.43 -29.19 5.97
CA ARG A 387 16.88 -29.26 6.24
C ARG A 387 17.66 -28.13 5.57
N ALA A 388 17.36 -27.84 4.30
CA ALA A 388 18.00 -26.74 3.58
C ALA A 388 17.71 -25.35 4.20
N ARG A 389 16.50 -25.12 4.70
CA ARG A 389 16.17 -23.88 5.44
C ARG A 389 16.92 -23.76 6.76
N HIS A 390 17.07 -24.88 7.49
CA HIS A 390 17.86 -24.91 8.72
C HIS A 390 19.34 -24.61 8.44
N ASP A 391 19.92 -25.24 7.43
CA ASP A 391 21.35 -25.10 7.12
C ASP A 391 21.71 -23.70 6.61
N ILE A 392 20.85 -23.10 5.79
CA ILE A 392 21.01 -21.69 5.36
C ILE A 392 20.89 -20.73 6.55
N LYS A 393 19.92 -20.96 7.46
CA LYS A 393 19.76 -20.13 8.67
C LYS A 393 21.00 -20.22 9.57
N GLN A 394 21.58 -21.41 9.74
CA GLN A 394 22.80 -21.59 10.53
C GLN A 394 24.02 -20.95 9.88
N ALA A 395 24.15 -21.02 8.55
CA ALA A 395 25.22 -20.35 7.82
C ALA A 395 25.15 -18.81 7.99
N LEU A 396 23.95 -18.24 7.87
CA LEU A 396 23.74 -16.79 8.02
C LEU A 396 24.05 -16.32 9.45
N LEU A 397 23.61 -17.08 10.47
CA LEU A 397 23.92 -16.78 11.87
C LEU A 397 25.42 -16.86 12.17
N LYS A 398 26.14 -17.78 11.54
CA LYS A 398 27.60 -17.92 11.69
C LYS A 398 28.33 -16.70 11.12
N ASP A 399 27.89 -16.19 9.97
CA ASP A 399 28.49 -14.99 9.35
C ASP A 399 28.15 -13.70 10.11
N ILE A 400 26.92 -13.56 10.62
CA ILE A 400 26.55 -12.45 11.50
C ILE A 400 27.42 -12.44 12.77
N ARG A 401 27.61 -13.60 13.41
CA ARG A 401 28.49 -13.72 14.59
C ARG A 401 29.93 -13.34 14.25
N ARG A 402 30.46 -13.78 13.11
CA ARG A 402 31.82 -13.43 12.65
C ARG A 402 31.97 -11.92 12.45
N ASN A 403 31.00 -11.27 11.81
CA ASN A 403 31.02 -9.82 11.59
C ASN A 403 30.91 -9.02 12.89
N MET A 404 30.08 -9.46 13.85
CA MET A 404 30.03 -8.82 15.17
C MET A 404 31.35 -8.97 15.94
N LEU A 405 32.00 -10.13 15.87
CA LEU A 405 33.33 -10.36 16.46
C LEU A 405 34.40 -9.44 15.84
N ASP A 406 34.38 -9.24 14.52
CA ASP A 406 35.30 -8.32 13.84
C ASP A 406 35.09 -6.86 14.28
N ILE A 407 33.83 -6.42 14.43
CA ILE A 407 33.48 -5.09 14.95
C ILE A 407 33.98 -4.91 16.38
N ILE A 408 33.74 -5.88 17.26
CA ILE A 408 34.22 -5.85 18.65
C ILE A 408 35.74 -5.79 18.70
N THR A 409 36.42 -6.57 17.84
CA THR A 409 37.89 -6.61 17.78
C THR A 409 38.45 -5.26 17.33
N LYS A 410 37.86 -4.64 16.31
CA LYS A 410 38.24 -3.30 15.83
C LYS A 410 37.98 -2.22 16.88
N SER A 411 36.87 -2.31 17.62
CA SER A 411 36.58 -1.40 18.73
C SER A 411 37.66 -1.47 19.82
N ARG A 412 38.07 -2.69 20.20
CA ARG A 412 39.13 -2.90 21.20
C ARG A 412 40.50 -2.43 20.72
N GLN A 413 40.82 -2.61 19.44
CA GLN A 413 42.04 -2.07 18.85
C GLN A 413 42.05 -0.54 18.87
N LEU A 414 40.90 0.09 18.63
CA LEU A 414 40.75 1.54 18.70
C LEU A 414 40.93 2.05 20.14
N GLU A 415 40.33 1.38 21.13
CA GLU A 415 40.49 1.69 22.55
C GLU A 415 41.94 1.55 23.03
N ALA A 416 42.64 0.49 22.60
CA ALA A 416 44.06 0.29 22.90
C ALA A 416 44.93 1.39 22.25
N THR A 417 44.61 1.78 21.02
CA THR A 417 45.30 2.87 20.31
C THR A 417 45.10 4.21 21.03
N LEU A 418 43.86 4.50 21.45
CA LEU A 418 43.52 5.71 22.21
C LEU A 418 44.21 5.74 23.57
N SER A 419 44.23 4.62 24.30
CA SER A 419 44.97 4.50 25.56
C SER A 419 46.47 4.76 25.34
N ASN A 420 47.10 4.15 24.35
CA ASN A 420 48.51 4.39 24.07
C ASN A 420 48.78 5.86 23.74
N ILE A 421 47.92 6.53 22.97
CA ILE A 421 48.07 7.98 22.69
C ILE A 421 47.94 8.81 23.98
N LEU A 422 47.03 8.45 24.88
CA LEU A 422 46.79 9.18 26.13
C LEU A 422 47.90 8.97 27.18
N TYR A 423 48.50 7.77 27.23
CA TYR A 423 49.49 7.39 28.24
C TYR A 423 50.96 7.50 27.78
N SER A 424 51.25 7.61 26.48
CA SER A 424 52.61 7.79 25.95
C SER A 424 53.04 9.27 25.85
N ALA A 425 52.16 10.22 26.17
CA ALA A 425 52.48 11.64 26.05
C ALA A 425 53.47 12.07 27.16
N PRO A 426 54.67 12.58 26.83
CA PRO A 426 55.65 12.97 27.83
C PRO A 426 55.10 14.08 28.74
N LYS A 427 55.34 13.92 30.05
CA LYS A 427 54.92 14.84 31.12
C LYS A 427 55.60 16.21 30.93
N GLY A 428 55.04 17.04 30.06
CA GLY A 428 55.62 18.36 29.79
C GLY A 428 54.88 19.29 28.83
N SER A 429 53.69 18.94 28.29
CA SER A 429 53.01 19.84 27.35
C SER A 429 51.50 19.99 27.58
N ASN A 430 51.13 20.69 28.67
CA ASN A 430 49.73 21.05 28.97
C ASN A 430 49.06 21.95 27.90
N LYS A 431 49.81 22.54 26.96
CA LYS A 431 49.23 23.31 25.84
C LYS A 431 48.72 22.47 24.66
N LYS A 432 49.22 21.24 24.45
CA LYS A 432 48.74 20.36 23.35
C LYS A 432 47.49 19.54 23.72
N LYS A 433 47.27 19.25 25.01
CA LYS A 433 46.07 18.52 25.48
C LYS A 433 44.76 19.31 25.32
N ARG A 434 44.77 20.63 25.48
CA ARG A 434 43.59 21.48 25.22
C ARG A 434 43.22 21.54 23.73
N LYS A 435 44.22 21.69 22.85
CA LYS A 435 44.00 21.82 21.40
C LYS A 435 43.44 20.54 20.73
N LEU A 436 43.70 19.35 21.29
CA LEU A 436 43.12 18.10 20.79
C LEU A 436 41.67 17.87 21.26
N GLY A 437 41.31 18.36 22.46
CA GLY A 437 39.94 18.31 22.96
C GLY A 437 39.01 19.28 22.24
N ASP A 438 39.50 20.48 21.91
CA ASP A 438 38.71 21.51 21.23
C ASP A 438 38.42 21.14 19.76
N ASN A 439 39.38 20.53 19.06
CA ASN A 439 39.19 20.06 17.67
C ASN A 439 38.21 18.86 17.57
N PHE A 440 38.03 18.09 18.65
CA PHE A 440 37.09 16.97 18.67
C PHE A 440 35.64 17.44 18.80
N CYS A 441 35.41 18.59 19.45
CA CYS A 441 34.09 19.24 19.54
C CYS A 441 33.69 19.96 18.24
N GLU A 442 34.65 20.45 17.45
CA GLU A 442 34.37 21.08 16.15
C GLU A 442 33.97 20.10 15.04
N LEU A 443 34.46 18.85 15.07
CA LEU A 443 34.07 17.82 14.08
C LEU A 443 32.62 17.32 14.21
N TYR A 444 31.92 17.64 15.30
CA TYR A 444 30.53 17.24 15.56
C TYR A 444 29.53 18.40 15.66
N SER A 445 29.96 19.63 15.37
CA SER A 445 29.08 20.81 15.33
C SER A 445 28.70 21.15 13.87
N SER A 446 27.40 21.21 13.57
CA SER A 446 26.86 21.53 12.23
C SER A 446 27.39 22.86 11.66
N PRO A 447 27.48 23.02 10.32
CA PRO A 447 28.17 24.14 9.69
C PRO A 447 27.46 25.48 9.94
N LYS A 448 28.24 26.48 10.36
CA LYS A 448 27.81 27.89 10.43
C LYS A 448 27.56 28.42 9.01
N ARG A 449 26.39 29.04 8.81
CA ARG A 449 26.04 29.79 7.59
C ARG A 449 27.04 30.93 7.36
N PRO A 450 27.41 31.26 6.11
CA PRO A 450 28.17 32.47 5.84
C PRO A 450 27.29 33.71 6.07
N ARG A 451 27.85 34.65 6.85
CA ARG A 451 27.38 36.04 6.95
C ARG A 451 27.71 36.76 5.65
N VAL A 452 26.74 37.49 5.10
CA VAL A 452 26.94 38.46 4.03
C VAL A 452 26.54 39.82 4.61
N ASP A 453 27.55 40.63 4.90
CA ASP A 453 27.50 42.09 5.00
C ASP A 453 28.51 42.55 3.92
N GLY A 454 28.29 43.43 2.96
CA GLY A 454 27.30 44.48 2.76
C GLY A 454 28.05 45.81 2.65
N THR A 455 28.25 46.37 1.44
CA THR A 455 28.24 47.83 1.14
C THR A 455 28.54 48.18 -0.33
N ARG A 456 27.55 48.86 -0.97
CA ARG A 456 27.57 50.08 -1.85
C ARG A 456 28.59 50.21 -3.00
N SER A 457 28.32 50.83 -4.15
CA SER A 457 27.19 51.48 -4.86
C SER A 457 27.60 51.52 -6.36
N THR A 458 26.73 51.56 -7.38
CA THR A 458 26.29 52.81 -8.04
C THR A 458 25.25 52.56 -9.15
N THR A 459 24.28 53.49 -9.23
CA THR A 459 23.65 54.13 -10.41
C THR A 459 22.72 53.43 -11.43
N SER A 460 21.69 54.22 -11.78
CA SER A 460 20.80 54.24 -12.97
C SER A 460 19.59 53.30 -12.92
N SER A 461 18.39 53.86 -12.64
CA SER A 461 17.32 54.23 -13.59
C SER A 461 16.75 52.99 -14.30
N SER A 462 15.44 52.69 -14.31
CA SER A 462 14.33 53.50 -14.79
C SER A 462 13.02 52.69 -14.63
N THR A 463 11.98 53.35 -14.12
CA THR A 463 10.56 53.31 -14.56
C THR A 463 9.73 52.01 -14.49
N ARG A 464 8.62 52.13 -13.73
CA ARG A 464 7.39 51.30 -13.76
C ARG A 464 6.74 51.31 -15.14
N VAL A 465 6.19 50.16 -15.58
CA VAL A 465 4.84 50.11 -16.21
C VAL A 465 4.21 48.74 -15.92
N VAL A 466 2.98 48.77 -15.40
CA VAL A 466 2.00 47.67 -15.34
C VAL A 466 1.23 47.69 -16.66
N ILE A 467 1.06 46.56 -17.34
CA ILE A 467 -0.05 46.32 -18.28
C ILE A 467 -0.48 44.85 -18.18
N GLU A 468 -1.70 44.63 -17.69
CA GLU A 468 -2.56 43.47 -18.01
C GLU A 468 -3.03 43.58 -19.45
N ILE A 469 -3.04 42.47 -20.21
CA ILE A 469 -3.96 42.27 -21.34
C ILE A 469 -4.40 40.80 -21.31
N ASP A 470 -5.72 40.62 -21.25
CA ASP A 470 -6.47 39.39 -21.48
C ASP A 470 -6.39 38.93 -22.95
N ASP A 471 -6.40 37.61 -23.14
CA ASP A 471 -7.21 36.91 -24.15
C ASP A 471 -7.36 35.42 -23.74
#